data_AF-A0A1B6DYN9-F1
#
_entry.id   AF-A0A1B6DYN9-F1
#
_cell.length_a   1.000
_cell.length_b   1.000
_cell.length_c   1.000
_cell.angle_alpha   90.00
_cell.angle_beta   90.00
_cell.angle_gamma   90.00
#
_symmetry.space_group_name_H-M   'P 1'
#
loop_
_entity.id
_entity.type
_entity.pdbx_description
1 polymer ?
#
loop_
_entity_poly.entity_id
_entity_poly.type
_entity_poly.pdbx_seq_one_letter_code
_entity_poly.pdbx_strand_id
1 'polypeptide(L)'
;MASASSSSARSLFGESKSRLADRVQVNVNNIASLVRQIQRGSKSSEILTHSSRNFAALEQAIDNTENNIKKLELIATNLKYHQDSISSNSYLMEEVKEQVQAMQR
;
A
#
# COMPACT_ATOMS: atom_id res chain seq x y z
N MET A 1 34.85 -34.25 -54.83
CA MET A 1 34.63 -34.33 -53.36
C MET A 1 35.98 -34.16 -52.69
N ALA A 2 36.29 -32.96 -52.19
CA ALA A 2 37.59 -32.72 -51.55
C ALA A 2 37.62 -33.47 -50.21
N SER A 3 38.46 -34.51 -50.10
CA SER A 3 38.79 -35.12 -48.82
C SER A 3 39.37 -34.05 -47.91
N ALA A 4 38.66 -33.72 -46.83
CA ALA A 4 39.20 -32.87 -45.79
C ALA A 4 40.41 -33.59 -45.16
N SER A 5 41.62 -33.15 -45.51
CA SER A 5 42.80 -33.52 -44.75
C SER A 5 42.62 -33.04 -43.30
N SER A 6 43.20 -33.74 -42.32
CA SER A 6 43.11 -33.40 -40.89
C SER A 6 43.45 -31.93 -40.59
N SER A 7 44.33 -31.33 -41.41
CA SER A 7 44.67 -29.91 -41.38
C SER A 7 43.52 -28.97 -41.80
N SER A 8 42.78 -29.32 -42.85
CA SER A 8 41.62 -28.56 -43.34
C SER A 8 40.46 -28.62 -42.35
N ALA A 9 40.19 -29.79 -41.78
CA ALA A 9 39.20 -29.94 -40.71
C ALA A 9 39.55 -29.07 -39.49
N ARG A 10 40.81 -29.08 -39.04
CA ARG A 10 41.27 -28.27 -37.91
C ARG A 10 41.14 -26.76 -38.17
N SER A 11 41.42 -26.33 -39.40
CA SER A 11 41.23 -24.94 -39.83
C SER A 11 39.75 -24.54 -39.80
N LEU A 12 38.86 -25.36 -40.36
CA LEU A 12 37.41 -25.13 -40.37
C LEU A 12 36.80 -25.07 -38.96
N PHE A 13 37.29 -25.92 -38.04
CA PHE A 13 36.89 -25.86 -36.63
C PHE A 13 37.35 -24.57 -35.94
N GLY A 14 38.57 -24.09 -36.24
CA GLY A 14 39.08 -22.81 -35.76
C GLY A 14 38.22 -21.63 -36.22
N GLU A 15 37.91 -21.60 -37.52
CA GLU A 15 37.04 -20.56 -38.11
C GLU A 15 35.63 -20.59 -37.50
N SER A 16 35.06 -21.78 -37.32
CA SER A 16 33.73 -21.95 -36.70
C SER A 16 33.71 -21.44 -35.26
N LYS A 17 34.77 -21.70 -34.47
CA LYS A 17 34.91 -21.17 -33.11
C LYS A 17 35.03 -19.64 -33.10
N SER A 18 35.80 -19.07 -34.02
CA SER A 18 35.94 -17.61 -34.15
C SER A 18 34.59 -16.96 -34.46
N ARG A 19 33.86 -17.47 -35.46
CA ARG A 19 32.55 -16.95 -35.85
C ARG A 19 31.52 -17.08 -34.72
N LEU A 20 31.59 -18.15 -33.93
CA LEU A 20 30.74 -18.31 -32.76
C LEU A 20 31.09 -17.28 -31.67
N ALA A 21 32.37 -17.07 -31.39
CA ALA A 21 32.83 -16.06 -30.43
C ALA A 21 32.37 -14.65 -30.81
N ASP A 22 32.46 -14.29 -32.09
CA ASP A 22 31.97 -13.00 -32.60
C ASP A 22 30.46 -12.82 -32.35
N ARG A 23 29.66 -13.87 -32.60
CA ARG A 23 28.21 -13.86 -32.34
C ARG A 23 27.89 -13.76 -30.85
N VAL A 24 28.63 -14.49 -30.00
CA VAL A 24 28.47 -14.42 -28.55
C VAL A 24 28.77 -13.01 -28.05
N GLN A 25 29.84 -12.38 -28.54
CA GLN A 25 30.21 -11.01 -28.18
C GLN A 25 29.10 -10.01 -28.54
N VAL A 26 28.51 -10.12 -29.73
CA VAL A 26 27.38 -9.30 -30.15
C VAL A 26 26.18 -9.50 -29.22
N ASN A 27 25.85 -10.75 -28.86
CA ASN A 27 24.74 -11.05 -27.95
C ASN A 27 24.95 -10.46 -26.56
N VAL A 28 26.16 -10.57 -26.00
CA VAL A 28 26.50 -9.97 -24.70
C VAL A 28 26.31 -8.45 -24.74
N ASN A 29 26.78 -7.80 -25.80
CA ASN A 29 26.60 -6.36 -25.99
C ASN A 29 25.12 -5.96 -26.07
N ASN A 30 24.31 -6.73 -26.82
CA ASN A 30 22.88 -6.50 -26.97
C ASN A 30 22.13 -6.66 -25.64
N ILE A 31 22.42 -7.72 -24.88
CA ILE A 31 21.84 -7.96 -23.55
C ILE A 31 22.22 -6.81 -22.60
N ALA A 32 23.49 -6.41 -22.57
CA ALA A 32 23.93 -5.29 -21.73
C ALA A 32 23.22 -3.97 -22.09
N SER A 33 22.96 -3.73 -23.38
CA SER A 33 22.18 -2.59 -23.83
C SER A 33 20.73 -2.64 -23.34
N LEU A 34 20.08 -3.79 -23.49
CA LEU A 34 18.72 -4.02 -23.04
C LEU A 34 18.58 -3.85 -21.52
N VAL A 35 19.51 -4.41 -20.73
CA VAL A 35 19.53 -4.25 -19.27
C VAL A 35 19.61 -2.77 -18.88
N ARG A 36 20.47 -1.98 -19.54
CA ARG A 36 20.55 -0.53 -19.28
C ARG A 36 19.26 0.21 -19.63
N GLN A 37 18.60 -0.18 -20.72
CA GLN A 37 17.31 0.42 -21.10
C GLN A 37 16.22 0.08 -20.08
N ILE A 38 16.14 -1.17 -19.63
CA ILE A 38 15.20 -1.60 -18.57
C ILE A 38 15.46 -0.82 -17.28
N GLN A 39 16.73 -0.71 -16.86
CA GLN A 39 17.09 -0.01 -15.64
C GLN A 39 16.74 1.49 -15.72
N ARG A 40 17.02 2.16 -16.84
CA ARG A 40 16.71 3.58 -17.04
C ARG A 40 15.21 3.85 -17.24
N GLY A 41 14.50 2.92 -17.90
CA GLY A 41 13.06 2.99 -18.12
C GLY A 41 12.24 2.59 -16.90
N SER A 42 12.87 2.00 -15.87
CA SER A 42 12.20 1.61 -14.64
C SER A 42 11.73 2.84 -13.86
N LYS A 43 10.43 2.89 -13.58
CA LYS A 43 9.80 3.90 -12.72
C LYS A 43 9.67 3.46 -11.27
N SER A 44 10.24 2.31 -10.88
CA SER A 44 10.06 1.75 -9.53
C SER A 44 10.46 2.74 -8.43
N SER A 45 11.57 3.47 -8.61
CA SER A 45 12.02 4.45 -7.61
C SER A 45 11.05 5.62 -7.46
N GLU A 46 10.49 6.11 -8.56
CA GLU A 46 9.50 7.20 -8.57
C GLU A 46 8.22 6.75 -7.86
N ILE A 47 7.71 5.56 -8.22
CA ILE A 47 6.53 4.95 -7.61
C ILE A 47 6.73 4.77 -6.11
N LEU A 48 7.86 4.17 -5.69
CA LEU A 48 8.15 3.96 -4.27
C LEU A 48 8.25 5.27 -3.49
N THR A 49 8.89 6.29 -4.08
CA THR A 49 9.01 7.62 -3.46
C THR A 49 7.64 8.28 -3.32
N HIS A 50 6.82 8.21 -4.37
CA HIS A 50 5.47 8.75 -4.36
C HIS A 50 4.58 8.03 -3.33
N SER A 51 4.58 6.68 -3.32
CA SER A 51 3.87 5.89 -2.33
C SER A 51 4.30 6.20 -0.89
N SER A 52 5.60 6.34 -0.65
CA SER A 52 6.14 6.71 0.67
C SER A 52 5.61 8.07 1.14
N ARG A 53 5.62 9.10 0.27
CA ARG A 53 5.07 10.42 0.59
C ARG A 53 3.58 10.36 0.89
N ASN A 54 2.82 9.58 0.13
CA ASN A 54 1.39 9.40 0.36
C ASN A 54 1.10 8.73 1.70
N PHE A 55 1.87 7.70 2.08
CA PHE A 55 1.70 7.06 3.38
C PHE A 55 2.03 8.01 4.54
N ALA A 56 3.12 8.78 4.45
CA ALA A 56 3.45 9.78 5.46
C ALA A 56 2.35 10.85 5.60
N ALA A 57 1.74 11.28 4.49
CA ALA A 57 0.64 12.25 4.52
C ALA A 57 -0.64 11.67 5.18
N LEU A 58 -0.89 10.37 5.05
CA LEU A 58 -2.05 9.70 5.64
C LEU A 58 -1.92 9.49 7.16
N GLU A 59 -0.69 9.36 7.67
CA GLU A 59 -0.43 9.11 9.08
C GLU A 59 -1.07 10.17 10.00
N GLN A 60 -0.91 11.46 9.67
CA GLN A 60 -1.52 12.54 10.44
C GLN A 60 -3.06 12.52 10.37
N ALA A 61 -3.64 12.13 9.23
CA ALA A 61 -5.07 12.04 9.08
C ALA A 61 -5.66 10.89 9.92
N ILE A 62 -4.91 9.79 10.07
CA ILE A 62 -5.29 8.65 10.92
C ILE A 62 -5.26 9.08 12.39
N ASP A 63 -4.18 9.72 12.85
CA ASP A 63 -4.07 10.20 14.25
C ASP A 63 -5.19 11.20 14.60
N ASN A 64 -5.49 12.13 13.68
CA ASN A 64 -6.60 13.06 13.86
C ASN A 64 -7.96 12.34 13.93
N THR A 65 -8.17 11.34 13.07
CA THR A 65 -9.38 10.52 13.08
C THR A 65 -9.53 9.76 14.40
N GLU A 66 -8.45 9.15 14.89
CA GLU A 66 -8.44 8.43 16.18
C GLU A 66 -8.80 9.37 17.34
N ASN A 67 -8.20 10.56 17.38
CA ASN A 67 -8.49 11.55 18.40
C ASN A 67 -9.96 12.03 18.34
N ASN A 68 -10.52 12.14 17.14
CA ASN A 68 -11.93 12.49 16.97
C ASN A 68 -12.86 11.36 17.44
N ILE A 69 -12.52 10.10 17.17
CA ILE A 69 -13.28 8.94 17.64
C ILE A 69 -13.32 8.92 19.17
N LYS A 70 -12.18 9.10 19.85
CA LYS A 70 -12.12 9.16 21.32
C LYS A 70 -13.03 10.25 21.91
N LYS A 71 -13.09 11.42 21.26
CA LYS A 71 -14.00 12.51 21.66
C LYS A 71 -15.47 12.13 21.46
N LEU A 72 -15.80 11.47 20.35
CA LEU A 72 -17.15 11.01 20.06
C LEU A 72 -17.62 9.93 21.06
N GLU A 73 -16.74 9.02 21.46
CA GLU A 73 -17.03 8.01 22.49
C GLU A 73 -17.36 8.67 23.85
N LEU A 74 -16.61 9.69 24.24
CA LEU A 74 -16.90 10.47 25.44
C LEU A 74 -18.27 11.17 25.35
N ILE A 75 -18.55 11.82 24.21
CA ILE A 75 -19.83 12.49 23.97
C ILE A 75 -20.98 11.48 24.03
N ALA A 76 -20.83 10.31 23.40
CA ALA A 76 -21.85 9.26 23.41
C ALA A 76 -22.13 8.75 24.83
N THR A 77 -21.08 8.61 25.66
CA THR A 77 -21.20 8.20 27.06
C THR A 77 -21.98 9.25 27.87
N ASN A 78 -21.66 10.54 27.70
CA ASN A 78 -22.36 11.63 28.38
C ASN A 78 -23.83 11.72 27.93
N LEU A 79 -24.10 11.57 26.63
CA LEU A 79 -25.47 11.57 26.10
C LEU A 79 -26.29 10.43 26.69
N LYS A 80 -25.71 9.24 26.85
CA LYS A 80 -26.37 8.12 27.51
C LYS A 80 -26.71 8.44 28.97
N TYR A 81 -25.76 8.99 29.73
CA TYR A 81 -26.01 9.41 31.10
C TYR A 81 -27.13 10.46 31.20
N HIS A 82 -27.12 11.45 30.31
CA HIS A 82 -28.17 12.46 30.25
C HIS A 82 -29.55 11.87 29.90
N GLN A 83 -29.59 10.92 28.96
CA GLN A 83 -30.82 10.22 28.60
C GLN A 83 -31.39 9.45 29.80
N ASP A 84 -30.55 8.70 30.52
CA ASP A 84 -30.96 7.92 31.70
C ASP A 84 -31.48 8.84 32.80
N SER A 85 -30.82 9.99 33.02
CA SER A 85 -31.23 11.01 33.99
C SER A 85 -32.56 11.65 33.63
N ILE A 86 -32.77 12.02 32.37
CA ILE A 86 -34.02 12.58 31.87
C ILE A 86 -35.15 11.58 32.04
N SER A 87 -34.92 10.30 31.72
CA SER A 87 -35.91 9.24 31.89
C SER A 87 -36.33 9.10 33.34
N SER A 88 -35.38 9.00 34.29
CA SER A 88 -35.69 8.95 35.73
C SER A 88 -36.46 10.17 36.21
N ASN A 89 -36.03 11.37 35.81
CA ASN A 89 -36.70 12.61 36.20
C ASN A 89 -38.13 12.68 35.65
N SER A 90 -38.38 12.15 34.45
CA SER A 90 -39.73 12.09 33.88
C SER A 90 -40.66 11.19 34.70
N TYR A 91 -40.16 10.07 35.23
CA TYR A 91 -40.94 9.22 36.14
C TYR A 91 -41.27 9.93 37.45
N LEU A 92 -40.28 10.53 38.10
CA LEU A 92 -40.46 11.26 39.35
C LEU A 92 -41.44 12.43 39.20
N MET A 93 -41.42 13.11 38.05
CA MET A 93 -42.34 14.23 37.79
C MET A 93 -43.80 13.77 37.72
N GLU A 94 -44.06 12.58 37.18
CA GLU A 94 -45.43 12.03 37.15
C GLU A 94 -45.90 11.64 38.55
N GLU A 95 -45.03 11.03 39.37
CA GLU A 95 -45.34 10.74 40.79
C GLU A 95 -45.65 12.02 41.59
N VAL A 96 -44.84 13.06 41.44
CA VAL A 96 -45.07 14.35 42.10
C VAL A 96 -46.39 14.97 41.65
N LYS A 97 -46.71 14.90 40.35
CA LYS A 97 -47.97 15.39 39.80
C LYS A 97 -49.17 14.66 40.40
N GLU A 98 -49.11 13.33 40.49
CA GLU A 98 -50.16 12.52 41.13
C GLU A 98 -50.32 12.90 42.62
N GLN A 99 -49.22 13.05 43.35
CA GLN A 99 -49.24 13.41 44.76
C GLN A 99 -49.86 14.80 44.99
N VAL A 100 -49.50 15.79 44.16
CA VAL A 100 -50.10 17.13 44.20
C VAL A 100 -51.60 17.08 43.93
N GLN A 101 -52.04 16.29 42.94
CA GLN A 101 -53.47 16.12 42.65
C GLN A 101 -54.23 15.47 43.80
N ALA A 102 -53.63 14.51 44.49
CA ALA A 102 -54.22 13.87 45.67
C ALA A 102 -54.38 14.85 46.85
N MET A 103 -53.43 15.76 47.04
CA MET A 103 -53.49 16.78 48.11
C MET A 103 -54.54 17.89 47.86
N GLN A 104 -54.99 18.06 46.61
CA GLN A 104 -55.98 19.08 46.23
C GLN A 104 -57.44 18.59 46.30
N ARG A 105 -57.66 17.30 46.63
CA ARG A 105 -58.99 16.71 46.85
C ARG A 105 -59.32 16.68 48.34
#